data_AF-A0A2N5HGY1-F1
#
_entry.id   AF-A0A2N5HGY1-F1
#
_cell.length_a   1.000
_cell.length_b   1.000
_cell.length_c   1.000
_cell.angle_alpha   90.00
_cell.angle_beta   90.00
_cell.angle_gamma   90.00
#
_symmetry.space_group_name_H-M   'P 1'
#
loop_
_entity.id
_entity.type
_entity.pdbx_description
1 polymer ?
#
loop_
_entity_poly.entity_id
_entity_poly.type
_entity_poly.pdbx_seq_one_letter_code
_entity_poly.pdbx_strand_id
1 'polypeptide(L)'
;MRKNLSRRKRMDGNEVVSLTITQMFEEYMLVKKGEGLAKRTIAEHYNNFGYFKDYINQELSADEMMTEIFMGWITFMLEEMDYSPYTVNIRVRTIRSFLRYAFEDKMWIKEPIHKRFKSIKAPIDVVEAFTVEEYRRLISAIDDENYVGFRTKVITFVLLDTMVRVCELVDIKRQNIDFKTMTIRLEAADTKTRVGRIVPISSRTAKLLSEYLRETEEFGNDYVVPVTFF
;
A
#
# COMPACT_ATOMS: atom_id res chain seq x y z
N MET A 1 -23.89 -21.39 14.27
CA MET A 1 -23.96 -20.34 15.32
C MET A 1 -24.29 -19.00 14.68
N ARG A 2 -25.57 -18.63 14.61
CA ARG A 2 -26.00 -17.31 14.13
C ARG A 2 -25.87 -16.32 15.28
N LYS A 3 -24.95 -15.35 15.18
CA LYS A 3 -24.84 -14.27 16.18
C LYS A 3 -26.06 -13.36 16.04
N ASN A 4 -26.76 -13.18 17.15
CA ASN A 4 -27.94 -12.34 17.31
C ASN A 4 -27.67 -10.91 16.84
N LEU A 5 -28.35 -10.48 15.77
CA LEU A 5 -28.53 -9.07 15.44
C LEU A 5 -29.47 -8.48 16.48
N SER A 6 -28.89 -7.82 17.48
CA SER A 6 -29.63 -7.06 18.49
C SER A 6 -30.48 -6.01 17.79
N ARG A 7 -31.81 -6.15 17.88
CA ARG A 7 -32.78 -5.13 17.47
C ARG A 7 -32.47 -3.85 18.27
N ARG A 8 -31.94 -2.82 17.62
CA ARG A 8 -31.88 -1.47 18.21
C ARG A 8 -33.31 -0.99 18.48
N LYS A 9 -33.60 -0.81 19.76
CA LYS A 9 -34.83 -0.26 20.32
C LYS A 9 -35.04 1.14 19.71
N ARG A 10 -36.20 1.38 19.09
CA ARG A 10 -36.63 2.75 18.75
C ARG A 10 -36.78 3.51 20.06
N MET A 11 -35.98 4.56 20.24
CA MET A 11 -36.18 5.56 21.29
C MET A 11 -36.87 6.75 20.64
N ASP A 12 -38.10 7.02 21.07
CA ASP A 12 -38.77 8.30 20.89
C ASP A 12 -38.20 9.29 21.91
N GLY A 13 -37.95 10.53 21.50
CA GLY A 13 -37.60 11.65 22.38
C GLY A 13 -36.35 12.44 21.97
N ASN A 14 -36.50 13.31 20.97
CA ASN A 14 -35.82 14.59 20.73
C ASN A 14 -34.45 14.92 21.38
N GLU A 15 -33.46 14.02 21.27
CA GLU A 15 -32.04 14.38 21.20
C GLU A 15 -31.45 13.65 19.99
N VAL A 16 -31.32 14.36 18.87
CA VAL A 16 -30.51 13.85 17.75
C VAL A 16 -29.06 13.90 18.23
N VAL A 17 -28.58 12.80 18.82
CA VAL A 17 -27.17 12.66 19.17
C VAL A 17 -26.39 12.75 17.86
N SER A 18 -25.82 13.93 17.59
CA SER A 18 -24.99 14.16 16.41
C SER A 18 -23.79 13.23 16.50
N LEU A 19 -23.58 12.41 15.47
CA LEU A 19 -22.47 11.47 15.44
C LEU A 19 -21.15 12.24 15.43
N THR A 20 -20.17 11.76 16.20
CA THR A 20 -18.82 12.31 16.12
C THR A 20 -18.12 11.82 14.86
N ILE A 21 -17.11 12.57 14.42
CA ILE A 21 -16.30 12.23 13.25
C ILE A 21 -15.63 10.88 13.37
N THR A 22 -15.19 10.49 14.58
CA THR A 22 -14.66 9.16 14.84
C THR A 22 -15.73 8.08 14.65
N GLN A 23 -16.94 8.28 15.16
CA GLN A 23 -18.04 7.31 14.99
C GLN A 23 -18.43 7.16 13.52
N MET A 24 -18.54 8.28 12.80
CA MET A 24 -18.81 8.28 11.36
C MET A 24 -17.69 7.56 10.58
N PHE A 25 -16.43 7.79 10.96
CA PHE A 25 -15.29 7.14 10.33
C PHE A 25 -15.27 5.62 10.59
N GLU A 26 -15.58 5.16 11.80
CA GLU A 26 -15.67 3.72 12.07
C GLU A 26 -16.78 3.03 11.27
N GLU A 27 -17.95 3.67 11.12
CA GLU A 27 -19.00 3.16 10.24
C GLU A 27 -18.56 3.10 8.77
N TYR A 28 -17.83 4.12 8.30
CA TYR A 28 -17.20 4.09 6.98
C TYR A 28 -16.19 2.94 6.85
N MET A 29 -15.39 2.70 7.89
CA MET A 29 -14.41 1.61 7.90
C MET A 29 -15.05 0.22 7.92
N LEU A 30 -16.26 0.06 8.48
CA LEU A 30 -17.02 -1.19 8.35
C LEU A 30 -17.36 -1.50 6.90
N VAL A 31 -17.77 -0.50 6.13
CA VAL A 31 -18.03 -0.66 4.68
C VAL A 31 -16.75 -1.00 3.93
N LYS A 32 -15.65 -0.29 4.20
CA LYS A 32 -14.34 -0.55 3.57
C LYS A 32 -13.77 -1.93 3.90
N LYS A 33 -14.01 -2.44 5.10
CA LYS A 33 -13.68 -3.83 5.46
C LYS A 33 -14.57 -4.83 4.70
N GLY A 34 -15.87 -4.51 4.54
CA GLY A 34 -16.82 -5.32 3.77
C GLY A 34 -16.52 -5.43 2.28
N GLU A 35 -15.88 -4.41 1.69
CA GLU A 35 -15.41 -4.40 0.29
C GLU A 35 -14.24 -5.37 0.02
N GLY A 36 -13.66 -5.99 1.06
CA GLY A 36 -12.59 -6.97 0.91
C GLY A 36 -11.21 -6.37 0.59
N LEU A 37 -11.00 -5.10 0.96
CA LEU A 37 -9.72 -4.41 0.80
C LEU A 37 -8.57 -5.10 1.55
N ALA A 38 -7.34 -4.92 1.06
CA ALA A 38 -6.15 -5.47 1.72
C ALA A 38 -5.97 -4.87 3.14
N LYS A 39 -5.46 -5.68 4.08
CA LYS A 39 -5.20 -5.25 5.47
C LYS A 39 -4.36 -3.98 5.54
N ARG A 40 -3.34 -3.88 4.67
CA ARG A 40 -2.48 -2.68 4.57
C ARG A 40 -3.29 -1.44 4.19
N THR A 41 -4.21 -1.55 3.23
CA THR A 41 -5.07 -0.43 2.82
C THR A 41 -5.98 0.01 3.97
N ILE A 42 -6.55 -0.95 4.71
CA ILE A 42 -7.35 -0.64 5.91
C ILE A 42 -6.52 0.11 6.96
N ALA A 43 -5.29 -0.36 7.25
CA ALA A 43 -4.38 0.32 8.17
C ALA A 43 -4.02 1.73 7.68
N GLU A 44 -3.79 1.90 6.38
CA GLU A 44 -3.50 3.20 5.77
C GLU A 44 -4.67 4.19 5.91
N HIS A 45 -5.92 3.71 5.79
CA HIS A 45 -7.09 4.55 6.09
C HIS A 45 -7.08 5.07 7.53
N TYR A 46 -6.82 4.18 8.51
CA TYR A 46 -6.73 4.58 9.92
C TYR A 46 -5.57 5.54 10.17
N ASN A 47 -4.40 5.30 9.61
CA ASN A 47 -3.24 6.18 9.77
C ASN A 47 -3.52 7.58 9.19
N ASN A 48 -4.09 7.65 8.00
CA ASN A 48 -4.43 8.91 7.35
C ASN A 48 -5.52 9.68 8.12
N PHE A 49 -6.48 8.97 8.70
CA PHE A 49 -7.47 9.58 9.59
C PHE A 49 -6.85 10.03 10.92
N GLY A 50 -5.90 9.28 11.47
CA GLY A 50 -5.11 9.66 12.64
C GLY A 50 -4.41 11.00 12.43
N TYR A 51 -3.70 11.18 11.31
CA TYR A 51 -3.07 12.47 10.99
C TYR A 51 -4.05 13.64 10.88
N PHE A 52 -5.28 13.38 10.44
CA PHE A 52 -6.33 14.42 10.44
C PHE A 52 -6.83 14.71 11.86
N LYS A 53 -7.04 13.67 12.67
CA LYS A 53 -7.40 13.80 14.09
C LYS A 53 -6.37 14.58 14.89
N ASP A 54 -5.08 14.29 14.68
CA ASP A 54 -3.99 14.97 15.35
C ASP A 54 -3.96 16.47 15.00
N TYR A 55 -4.31 16.82 13.75
CA TYR A 55 -4.42 18.21 13.31
C TYR A 55 -5.58 18.96 13.97
N ILE A 56 -6.78 18.37 13.97
CA ILE A 56 -7.96 19.03 14.57
C ILE A 56 -7.90 19.03 16.11
N ASN A 57 -7.19 18.05 16.70
CA ASN A 57 -7.00 17.87 18.14
C ASN A 57 -8.30 17.91 18.98
N GLN A 58 -9.43 17.57 18.38
CA GLN A 58 -10.74 17.50 19.03
C GLN A 58 -11.67 16.55 18.26
N GLU A 59 -12.78 16.14 18.89
CA GLU A 59 -13.87 15.48 18.16
C GLU A 59 -14.74 16.55 17.51
N LEU A 60 -15.13 16.31 16.26
CA LEU A 60 -16.11 17.14 15.55
C LEU A 60 -17.43 16.39 15.46
N SER A 61 -18.54 17.06 15.71
CA SER A 61 -19.88 16.59 15.34
C SER A 61 -20.12 16.76 13.85
N ALA A 62 -21.16 16.11 13.32
CA ALA A 62 -21.51 16.22 11.90
C ALA A 62 -21.83 17.66 11.45
N ASP A 63 -22.35 18.49 12.36
CA ASP A 63 -22.67 19.90 12.08
C ASP A 63 -21.44 20.82 12.09
N GLU A 64 -20.38 20.44 12.80
CA GLU A 64 -19.12 21.20 12.88
C GLU A 64 -18.17 20.89 11.71
N MET A 65 -18.47 19.85 10.92
CA MET A 65 -17.69 19.51 9.74
C MET A 65 -17.90 20.55 8.64
N MET A 66 -17.00 21.53 8.58
CA MET A 66 -17.01 22.60 7.59
C MET A 66 -15.84 22.48 6.61
N THR A 67 -15.99 23.06 5.42
CA THR A 67 -14.98 22.97 4.34
C THR A 67 -13.63 23.58 4.76
N GLU A 68 -13.68 24.64 5.55
CA GLU A 68 -12.55 25.43 6.04
C GLU A 68 -11.59 24.58 6.87
N ILE A 69 -12.10 23.65 7.67
CA ILE A 69 -11.27 22.74 8.49
C ILE A 69 -10.40 21.85 7.59
N PHE A 70 -10.99 21.30 6.53
CA PHE A 70 -10.27 20.41 5.61
C PHE A 70 -9.31 21.17 4.69
N MET A 71 -9.66 22.39 4.27
CA MET A 71 -8.73 23.25 3.54
C MET A 71 -7.56 23.68 4.44
N GLY A 72 -7.84 24.06 5.69
CA GLY A 72 -6.82 24.36 6.68
C GLY A 72 -5.85 23.21 6.90
N TRP A 73 -6.35 21.97 6.98
CA TRP A 73 -5.49 20.79 7.08
C TRP A 73 -4.57 20.60 5.86
N ILE A 74 -5.09 20.86 4.66
CA ILE A 74 -4.30 20.79 3.42
C ILE A 74 -3.20 21.87 3.43
N THR A 75 -3.53 23.09 3.82
CA THR A 75 -2.58 24.20 3.94
C THR A 75 -1.52 23.88 4.99
N PHE A 76 -1.91 23.42 6.18
CA PHE A 76 -0.99 22.98 7.25
C PHE A 76 0.02 21.93 6.75
N MET A 77 -0.46 20.92 6.03
CA MET A 77 0.43 19.89 5.48
C MET A 77 1.42 20.43 4.43
N LEU A 78 1.04 21.45 3.66
CA LEU A 78 1.88 22.02 2.62
C LEU A 78 2.86 23.06 3.14
N GLU A 79 2.40 23.95 4.00
CA GLU A 79 3.15 25.15 4.40
C GLU A 79 3.92 24.96 5.71
N GLU A 80 3.33 24.26 6.68
CA GLU A 80 3.95 24.08 8.00
C GLU A 80 4.75 22.79 8.10
N MET A 81 4.23 21.70 7.53
CA MET A 81 4.88 20.39 7.55
C MET A 81 5.81 20.13 6.35
N ASP A 82 5.78 21.02 5.35
CA ASP A 82 6.54 20.92 4.10
C ASP A 82 6.44 19.53 3.44
N TYR A 83 5.24 18.94 3.45
CA TYR A 83 5.04 17.65 2.81
C TYR A 83 4.96 17.77 1.30
N SER A 84 5.55 16.77 0.63
CA SER A 84 5.44 16.67 -0.82
C SER A 84 3.96 16.62 -1.26
N PRO A 85 3.61 17.22 -2.41
CA PRO A 85 2.25 17.15 -2.96
C PRO A 85 1.71 15.73 -3.08
N TYR A 86 2.59 14.74 -3.28
CA TYR A 86 2.22 13.33 -3.35
C TYR A 86 1.71 12.81 -2.00
N THR A 87 2.47 13.05 -0.92
CA THR A 87 2.07 12.66 0.44
C THR A 87 0.74 13.30 0.84
N VAL A 88 0.58 14.60 0.56
CA VAL A 88 -0.67 15.30 0.84
C VAL A 88 -1.83 14.68 0.06
N ASN A 89 -1.65 14.41 -1.23
CA ASN A 89 -2.70 13.79 -2.05
C ASN A 89 -3.14 12.41 -1.57
N ILE A 90 -2.24 11.58 -1.00
CA ILE A 90 -2.61 10.28 -0.41
C ILE A 90 -3.54 10.47 0.79
N ARG A 91 -3.16 11.36 1.70
CA ARG A 91 -3.94 11.66 2.92
C ARG A 91 -5.30 12.26 2.57
N VAL A 92 -5.30 13.26 1.68
CA VAL A 92 -6.51 13.93 1.18
C VAL A 92 -7.45 12.96 0.47
N ARG A 93 -6.94 12.00 -0.31
CA ARG A 93 -7.77 11.00 -1.02
C ARG A 93 -8.56 10.15 -0.04
N THR A 94 -7.94 9.74 1.07
CA THR A 94 -8.57 8.95 2.12
C THR A 94 -9.73 9.71 2.75
N ILE A 95 -9.48 10.94 3.18
CA ILE A 95 -10.49 11.79 3.82
C ILE A 95 -11.59 12.16 2.82
N ARG A 96 -11.26 12.45 1.56
CA ARG A 96 -12.25 12.71 0.50
C ARG A 96 -13.23 11.55 0.32
N SER A 97 -12.74 10.31 0.32
CA SER A 97 -13.58 9.11 0.22
C SER A 97 -14.53 8.98 1.42
N PHE A 98 -14.03 9.23 2.63
CA PHE A 98 -14.84 9.27 3.84
C PHE A 98 -15.92 10.37 3.79
N LEU A 99 -15.55 11.60 3.43
CA LEU A 99 -16.49 12.73 3.32
C LEU A 99 -17.55 12.50 2.24
N ARG A 100 -17.18 11.83 1.15
CA ARG A 100 -18.13 11.45 0.11
C ARG A 100 -19.17 10.46 0.67
N TYR A 101 -18.73 9.43 1.39
CA TYR A 101 -19.63 8.47 2.06
C TYR A 101 -20.55 9.17 3.08
N ALA A 102 -20.00 10.06 3.91
CA ALA A 102 -20.77 10.79 4.92
C ALA A 102 -21.86 11.68 4.29
N PHE A 103 -21.61 12.26 3.11
CA PHE A 103 -22.57 13.09 2.38
C PHE A 103 -23.54 12.26 1.54
N GLU A 104 -23.05 11.44 0.59
CA GLU A 104 -23.87 10.77 -0.42
C GLU A 104 -24.63 9.56 0.13
N ASP A 105 -24.00 8.74 0.97
CA ASP A 105 -24.57 7.45 1.39
C ASP A 105 -25.36 7.56 2.69
N LYS A 106 -24.94 8.48 3.57
CA LYS A 106 -25.46 8.59 4.93
C LYS A 106 -26.19 9.88 5.24
N MET A 107 -25.99 10.93 4.43
CA MET A 107 -26.58 12.26 4.65
C MET A 107 -26.30 12.83 6.04
N TRP A 108 -25.15 12.49 6.64
CA TRP A 108 -24.76 12.98 7.97
C TRP A 108 -24.32 14.44 7.93
N ILE A 109 -23.54 14.80 6.90
CA ILE A 109 -23.07 16.17 6.69
C ILE A 109 -23.96 16.89 5.69
N LYS A 110 -24.21 18.18 5.94
CA LYS A 110 -25.13 19.01 5.13
C LYS A 110 -24.49 19.50 3.83
N GLU A 111 -23.18 19.60 3.79
CA GLU A 111 -22.44 20.15 2.65
C GLU A 111 -21.57 19.11 1.94
N PRO A 112 -21.42 19.19 0.60
CA PRO A 112 -20.59 18.28 -0.16
C PRO A 112 -19.10 18.67 -0.07
N ILE A 113 -18.52 18.62 1.13
CA ILE A 113 -17.14 19.06 1.42
C ILE A 113 -16.12 18.39 0.49
N HIS A 114 -16.32 17.10 0.19
CA HIS A 114 -15.47 16.31 -0.71
C HIS A 114 -15.31 16.90 -2.12
N LYS A 115 -16.22 17.77 -2.58
CA LYS A 115 -16.16 18.46 -3.88
C LYS A 115 -15.43 19.80 -3.83
N ARG A 116 -15.15 20.34 -2.63
CA ARG A 116 -14.67 21.71 -2.45
C ARG A 116 -13.15 21.86 -2.51
N PHE A 117 -12.40 20.79 -2.26
CA PHE A 117 -10.93 20.79 -2.35
C PHE A 117 -10.44 19.91 -3.50
N LYS A 118 -9.49 20.41 -4.29
CA LYS A 118 -8.91 19.70 -5.45
C LYS A 118 -7.62 18.98 -5.07
N SER A 119 -7.22 18.01 -5.90
CA SER A 119 -5.88 17.42 -5.78
C SER A 119 -4.82 18.44 -6.15
N ILE A 120 -3.72 18.41 -5.39
CA ILE A 120 -2.59 19.31 -5.59
C ILE A 120 -1.82 18.82 -6.80
N LYS A 121 -1.41 19.72 -7.68
CA LYS A 121 -0.55 19.38 -8.82
C LYS A 121 0.79 18.92 -8.26
N ALA A 122 1.06 17.62 -8.37
CA ALA A 122 2.37 17.06 -8.08
C ALA A 122 3.21 17.09 -9.35
N PRO A 123 4.51 17.44 -9.28
CA PRO A 123 5.43 17.17 -10.38
C PRO A 123 5.41 15.67 -10.70
N ILE A 124 5.37 15.34 -11.98
CA ILE A 124 5.50 13.96 -12.42
C ILE A 124 7.00 13.66 -12.38
N ASP A 125 7.40 12.82 -11.44
CA ASP A 125 8.75 12.29 -11.41
C ASP A 125 8.89 11.28 -12.56
N VAL A 126 9.76 11.57 -13.52
CA VAL A 126 10.04 10.68 -14.64
C VAL A 126 11.21 9.82 -14.22
N VAL A 127 10.94 8.54 -13.93
CA VAL A 127 12.01 7.58 -13.66
C VAL A 127 12.71 7.28 -14.98
N GLU A 128 13.95 7.75 -15.11
CA GLU A 128 14.80 7.47 -16.26
C GLU A 128 15.30 6.02 -16.19
N ALA A 129 15.35 5.37 -17.36
CA ALA A 129 15.92 4.03 -17.48
C ALA A 129 17.45 4.11 -17.46
N PHE A 130 18.10 3.08 -16.90
CA PHE A 130 19.56 2.99 -16.93
C PHE A 130 20.11 2.94 -18.35
N THR A 131 21.16 3.71 -18.59
CA THR A 131 22.05 3.53 -19.74
C THR A 131 22.79 2.19 -19.65
N VAL A 132 23.36 1.73 -20.76
CA VAL A 132 24.13 0.47 -20.78
C VAL A 132 25.38 0.60 -19.89
N GLU A 133 25.98 1.78 -19.83
CA GLU A 133 27.13 2.10 -18.99
C GLU A 133 26.76 2.06 -17.50
N GLU A 134 25.62 2.66 -17.12
CA GLU A 134 25.10 2.61 -15.75
C GLU A 134 24.76 1.20 -15.32
N TYR A 135 24.12 0.43 -16.19
CA TYR A 135 23.85 -0.98 -15.96
C TYR A 135 25.15 -1.75 -15.70
N ARG A 136 26.18 -1.57 -16.53
CA ARG A 136 27.48 -2.22 -16.33
C ARG A 136 28.12 -1.82 -15.01
N ARG A 137 28.09 -0.53 -14.66
CA ARG A 137 28.60 -0.01 -13.37
C ARG A 137 27.86 -0.62 -12.18
N LEU A 138 26.53 -0.71 -12.25
CA LEU A 138 25.68 -1.30 -11.22
C LEU A 138 26.08 -2.75 -10.97
N ILE A 139 26.18 -3.56 -12.03
CA ILE A 139 26.55 -4.97 -11.90
C ILE A 139 27.99 -5.14 -11.42
N SER A 140 28.93 -4.30 -11.85
CA SER A 140 30.34 -4.38 -11.42
C SER A 140 30.58 -3.92 -9.99
N ALA A 141 29.67 -3.13 -9.42
CA ALA A 141 29.78 -2.65 -8.05
C ALA A 141 29.40 -3.71 -7.01
N ILE A 142 28.79 -4.82 -7.43
CA ILE A 142 28.41 -5.91 -6.55
C ILE A 142 29.64 -6.81 -6.35
N ASP A 143 30.27 -6.70 -5.19
CA ASP A 143 31.22 -7.68 -4.70
C ASP A 143 30.48 -8.98 -4.38
N ASP A 144 30.74 -10.05 -5.12
CA ASP A 144 30.11 -11.36 -4.97
C ASP A 144 31.04 -12.43 -4.37
N GLU A 145 32.15 -12.04 -3.73
CA GLU A 145 33.05 -12.97 -3.04
C GLU A 145 32.44 -13.59 -1.77
N ASN A 146 31.40 -12.94 -1.22
CA ASN A 146 30.69 -13.41 -0.05
C ASN A 146 29.21 -13.69 -0.35
N TYR A 147 28.57 -14.47 0.52
CA TYR A 147 27.17 -14.87 0.39
C TYR A 147 26.20 -13.69 0.18
N VAL A 148 26.39 -12.58 0.92
CA VAL A 148 25.50 -11.41 0.85
C VAL A 148 25.63 -10.73 -0.52
N GLY A 149 26.86 -10.64 -1.01
CA GLY A 149 27.23 -10.17 -2.32
C GLY A 149 26.60 -10.99 -3.44
N PHE A 150 26.83 -12.31 -3.39
CA PHE A 150 26.29 -13.24 -4.37
C PHE A 150 24.75 -13.22 -4.38
N ARG A 151 24.10 -13.20 -3.22
CA ARG A 151 22.64 -13.00 -3.10
C ARG A 151 22.19 -11.70 -3.78
N THR A 152 22.89 -10.59 -3.54
CA THR A 152 22.56 -9.28 -4.12
C THR A 152 22.67 -9.32 -5.65
N LYS A 153 23.70 -9.99 -6.18
CA LYS A 153 23.88 -10.22 -7.61
C LYS A 153 22.70 -10.99 -8.20
N VAL A 154 22.34 -12.12 -7.61
CA VAL A 154 21.20 -12.96 -8.06
C VAL A 154 19.90 -12.17 -8.05
N ILE A 155 19.58 -11.46 -6.96
CA ILE A 155 18.38 -10.62 -6.85
C ILE A 155 18.34 -9.56 -7.94
N THR A 156 19.48 -8.90 -8.20
CA THR A 156 19.59 -7.86 -9.21
C THR A 156 19.29 -8.41 -10.61
N PHE A 157 19.86 -9.56 -10.96
CA PHE A 157 19.58 -10.23 -12.25
C PHE A 157 18.11 -10.66 -12.38
N VAL A 158 17.51 -11.20 -11.32
CA VAL A 158 16.08 -11.56 -11.33
C VAL A 158 15.20 -10.34 -11.53
N LEU A 159 15.46 -9.22 -10.83
CA LEU A 159 14.71 -7.98 -11.00
C LEU A 159 14.81 -7.43 -12.42
N LEU A 160 16.02 -7.46 -12.99
CA LEU A 160 16.27 -6.95 -14.34
C LEU A 160 15.62 -7.79 -15.44
N ASP A 161 15.60 -9.11 -15.29
CA ASP A 161 14.97 -9.99 -16.29
C ASP A 161 13.43 -9.98 -16.20
N THR A 162 12.91 -9.98 -14.97
CA THR A 162 11.49 -10.26 -14.74
C THR A 162 10.65 -9.01 -14.48
N MET A 163 11.29 -7.90 -14.11
CA MET A 163 10.64 -6.63 -13.73
C MET A 163 9.54 -6.81 -12.67
N VAL A 164 9.73 -7.80 -11.79
CA VAL A 164 8.80 -8.06 -10.67
C VAL A 164 8.95 -7.01 -9.59
N ARG A 165 7.88 -6.81 -8.83
CA ARG A 165 7.94 -5.91 -7.67
C ARG A 165 8.76 -6.58 -6.56
N VAL A 166 9.41 -5.77 -5.73
CA VAL A 166 10.22 -6.25 -4.60
C VAL A 166 9.44 -7.21 -3.69
N CYS A 167 8.18 -6.89 -3.39
CA CYS A 167 7.32 -7.80 -2.60
C CYS A 167 7.07 -9.13 -3.31
N GLU A 168 6.84 -9.10 -4.62
CA GLU A 168 6.65 -10.33 -5.40
C GLU A 168 7.93 -11.16 -5.41
N LEU A 169 9.12 -10.52 -5.44
CA LEU A 169 10.42 -11.19 -5.44
C LEU A 169 10.72 -11.93 -4.13
N VAL A 170 10.46 -11.31 -2.98
CA VAL A 170 10.72 -11.94 -1.67
C VAL A 170 9.76 -13.10 -1.39
N ASP A 171 8.60 -13.10 -2.04
CA ASP A 171 7.60 -14.16 -1.90
C ASP A 171 7.82 -15.33 -2.90
N ILE A 172 8.79 -15.24 -3.82
CA ILE A 172 9.11 -16.34 -4.74
C ILE A 172 9.63 -17.55 -3.95
N LYS A 173 8.98 -18.71 -4.15
CA LYS A 173 9.41 -19.99 -3.59
C LYS A 173 10.28 -20.75 -4.57
N ARG A 174 11.13 -21.65 -4.05
CA ARG A 174 12.01 -22.51 -4.87
C ARG A 174 11.23 -23.29 -5.94
N GLN A 175 10.06 -23.81 -5.56
CA GLN A 175 9.16 -24.55 -6.43
C GLN A 175 8.52 -23.71 -7.55
N ASN A 176 8.58 -22.37 -7.47
CA ASN A 176 8.03 -21.50 -8.51
C ASN A 176 8.96 -21.37 -9.72
N ILE A 177 10.21 -21.82 -9.61
CA ILE A 177 11.20 -21.70 -10.68
C ILE A 177 11.19 -22.98 -11.52
N ASP A 178 10.91 -22.84 -12.82
CA ASP A 178 11.05 -23.90 -13.80
C ASP A 178 12.28 -23.62 -14.68
N PHE A 179 13.36 -24.35 -14.41
CA PHE A 179 14.61 -24.27 -15.17
C PHE A 179 14.52 -24.91 -16.56
N LYS A 180 13.53 -25.76 -16.85
CA LYS A 180 13.33 -26.35 -18.18
C LYS A 180 12.67 -25.35 -19.11
N THR A 181 11.65 -24.66 -18.63
CA THR A 181 10.94 -23.64 -19.41
C THR A 181 11.52 -22.24 -19.25
N MET A 182 12.52 -22.05 -18.38
CA MET A 182 13.19 -20.78 -18.13
C MET A 182 12.22 -19.71 -17.63
N THR A 183 11.38 -20.06 -16.67
CA THR A 183 10.32 -19.19 -16.16
C THR A 183 10.19 -19.24 -14.65
N ILE A 184 9.70 -18.14 -14.07
CA ILE A 184 9.25 -18.06 -12.68
C ILE A 184 7.75 -17.84 -12.65
N ARG A 185 7.04 -18.64 -11.86
CA ARG A 185 5.59 -18.49 -11.63
C ARG A 185 5.33 -17.66 -10.38
N LEU A 186 4.70 -16.50 -10.54
CA LEU A 186 4.22 -15.67 -9.43
C LEU A 186 2.81 -16.10 -9.05
N GLU A 187 2.61 -16.47 -7.79
CA GLU A 187 1.30 -16.92 -7.31
C GLU A 187 0.33 -15.75 -7.14
N ALA A 188 -0.96 -16.01 -7.38
CA ALA A 188 -1.99 -14.99 -7.27
C ALA A 188 -2.06 -14.37 -5.87
N ALA A 189 -1.91 -15.17 -4.81
CA ALA A 189 -1.99 -14.72 -3.42
C ALA A 189 -0.94 -13.67 -3.05
N ASP A 190 0.22 -13.71 -3.73
CA ASP A 190 1.40 -12.90 -3.42
C ASP A 190 1.51 -11.68 -4.35
N THR A 191 0.53 -11.48 -5.25
CA THR A 191 0.45 -10.31 -6.12
C THR A 191 -0.58 -9.30 -5.63
N LYS A 192 -0.26 -8.00 -5.77
CA LYS A 192 -1.19 -6.91 -5.43
C LYS A 192 -2.54 -7.02 -6.18
N THR A 193 -2.52 -7.57 -7.39
CA THR A 193 -3.68 -7.73 -8.28
C THR A 193 -4.47 -9.00 -8.03
N ARG A 194 -3.98 -9.92 -7.18
CA ARG A 194 -4.53 -11.27 -7.03
C ARG A 194 -4.58 -12.07 -8.35
N VAL A 195 -3.62 -11.84 -9.24
CA VAL A 195 -3.52 -12.51 -10.54
C VAL A 195 -2.14 -13.11 -10.66
N GLY A 196 -2.08 -14.44 -10.71
CA GLY A 196 -0.82 -15.15 -10.95
C GLY A 196 -0.34 -14.92 -12.37
N ARG A 197 0.97 -14.77 -12.55
CA ARG A 197 1.59 -14.60 -13.87
C ARG A 197 2.91 -15.35 -13.96
N ILE A 198 3.29 -15.72 -15.17
CA ILE A 198 4.57 -16.35 -15.45
C ILE A 198 5.48 -15.29 -16.07
N VAL A 199 6.72 -15.20 -15.57
CA VAL A 199 7.74 -14.29 -16.08
C VAL A 199 8.93 -15.08 -16.61
N PRO A 200 9.45 -14.78 -17.81
CA PRO A 200 10.62 -15.44 -18.35
C PRO A 200 11.90 -14.96 -17.64
N ILE A 201 12.92 -15.82 -17.62
CA ILE A 201 14.27 -15.49 -17.17
C ILE A 201 15.30 -15.87 -18.23
N SER A 202 16.42 -15.14 -18.27
CA SER A 202 17.52 -15.45 -19.18
C SER A 202 18.32 -16.67 -18.73
N SER A 203 19.07 -17.28 -19.67
CA SER A 203 20.03 -18.37 -19.40
C SER A 203 21.04 -18.01 -18.31
N ARG A 204 21.49 -16.75 -18.29
CA ARG A 204 22.40 -16.22 -17.28
C ARG A 204 21.76 -16.21 -15.90
N THR A 205 20.55 -15.68 -15.78
CA THR A 205 19.82 -15.60 -14.51
C THR A 205 19.46 -16.98 -13.98
N ALA A 206 19.06 -17.91 -14.84
CA ALA A 206 18.80 -19.30 -14.44
C ALA A 206 20.05 -20.00 -13.90
N LYS A 207 21.22 -19.79 -14.53
CA LYS A 207 22.48 -20.37 -14.04
C LYS A 207 22.83 -19.83 -12.64
N LEU A 208 22.75 -18.51 -12.46
CA LEU A 208 23.00 -17.85 -11.17
C LEU A 208 22.00 -18.32 -10.10
N LEU A 209 20.71 -18.40 -10.45
CA LEU A 209 19.67 -18.93 -9.55
C LEU A 209 19.95 -20.38 -9.17
N SER A 210 20.30 -21.24 -10.12
CA SER A 210 20.59 -22.65 -9.83
C SER A 210 21.78 -22.81 -8.89
N GLU A 211 22.83 -22.01 -9.06
CA GLU A 211 24.00 -22.00 -8.18
C GLU A 211 23.63 -21.51 -6.78
N TYR A 212 22.90 -20.40 -6.71
CA TYR A 212 22.41 -19.83 -5.46
C TYR A 212 21.48 -20.76 -4.68
N LEU A 213 20.54 -21.44 -5.36
CA LEU A 213 19.64 -22.39 -4.71
C LEU A 213 20.39 -23.59 -4.13
N ARG A 214 21.46 -24.04 -4.79
CA ARG A 214 22.30 -25.13 -4.29
C ARG A 214 23.10 -24.73 -3.05
N GLU A 215 23.72 -23.55 -3.06
CA GLU A 215 24.48 -23.05 -1.88
C GLU A 215 23.60 -22.81 -0.66
N THR A 216 22.32 -22.52 -0.87
CA THR A 216 21.35 -22.21 0.18
C THR A 216 20.45 -23.39 0.53
N GLU A 217 20.67 -24.57 -0.04
CA GLU A 217 19.84 -25.76 0.19
C GLU A 217 19.83 -26.16 1.67
N GLU A 218 20.99 -26.07 2.34
CA GLU A 218 21.15 -26.40 3.75
C GLU A 218 20.39 -25.48 4.71
N PHE A 219 19.97 -24.28 4.25
CA PHE A 219 19.20 -23.36 5.08
C PHE A 219 17.75 -23.81 5.29
N GLY A 220 17.26 -24.80 4.53
CA GLY A 220 15.93 -25.38 4.72
C GLY A 220 14.78 -24.39 4.53
N ASN A 221 14.98 -23.34 3.72
CA ASN A 221 13.99 -22.29 3.48
C ASN A 221 13.29 -22.49 2.12
N ASP A 222 11.95 -22.48 2.13
CA ASP A 222 11.12 -22.61 0.94
C ASP A 222 11.23 -21.42 -0.02
N TYR A 223 11.60 -20.25 0.51
CA TYR A 223 11.75 -19.01 -0.27
C TYR A 223 13.10 -18.97 -0.96
N VAL A 224 13.11 -18.41 -2.18
CA VAL A 224 14.34 -18.18 -2.95
C VAL A 224 15.22 -17.19 -2.20
N VAL A 225 14.66 -16.07 -1.75
CA VAL A 225 15.38 -15.06 -1.00
C VAL A 225 14.98 -15.15 0.47
N PRO A 226 15.79 -15.78 1.34
CA PRO A 226 15.48 -15.81 2.76
C PRO A 226 15.56 -14.40 3.32
N VAL A 227 14.46 -13.93 3.91
CA VAL A 227 14.41 -12.67 4.64
C VAL A 227 15.00 -12.91 6.03
N THR A 228 16.33 -12.98 6.13
CA THR A 228 17.01 -12.88 7.43
C THR A 228 16.96 -11.44 7.89
N PHE A 229 16.03 -11.13 8.79
CA PHE A 229 16.13 -9.94 9.63
C PHE A 229 17.37 -10.14 10.51
N PHE A 230 18.42 -9.35 10.26
CA PHE A 230 19.52 -9.19 11.20
C PHE A 230 19.05 -8.37 12.41
#